data_AF-A0A063YU39-F1
#
_entry.id   AF-A0A063YU39-F1
#
_cell.length_a   1.000
_cell.length_b   1.000
_cell.length_c   1.000
_cell.angle_alpha   90.00
_cell.angle_beta   90.00
_cell.angle_gamma   90.00
#
_symmetry.space_group_name_H-M   'P 1'
#
loop_
_entity.id
_entity.type
_entity.pdbx_description
1 polymer ?
#
loop_
_entity_poly.entity_id
_entity_poly.type
_entity_poly.pdbx_seq_one_letter_code
_entity_poly.pdbx_strand_id
1 'polypeptide(L)'
;MSGKLLIVGFGPGSVDHMTKRAREAIEESDVIIGYKTYIELVRDLIVGKEIISTGMTEEVSRAQAAVKWAERGKTVAVISSGDAGLYGMAGLVYEVLIEKGWTKDSSIEVEVIPGISAIHSCAALLGAPIMHDACTISLSDHLTPWELIEKRIDAAAAADFVIALYNPKSGRRTRQIVEAQRILLRHRAPTTPVGLVKSAYRERQHIVLTDLAHMLDHEIGMLTTVIIGNSTTFVHDGLMITPRGYQRKYQLTAAVQPLKPHERLRKEAEPWALDQTKPLREPDEGNGGALQPFATAASAFDDEKDRGFAAVAVLPPAVDAAAKEAGLAPAASAFPLPEEPFAQMENRPSSTLLHRVRETAEDALAALERRTTKKASAVLFEAAVSPGVANKQFTPEQLIALAEAVGPNGKMTYTPDHYIKIERVTENPKGLVDRLAAVGLMVMPVGDVLTVKACDFCDGEKKDAIPYAEELARRFGGMALPKELKLGINGCGMACYGAVREDIGLVYRKGKFDLFLGGKTVGRNAHPGQLVAEGIPPEEMVAIVADIIEQYKEHAHPNERFHKFFARVKQIGRFSYEEAKTAAKIETPACGE
;
A
#
# COMPACT_ATOMS: atom_id res chain seq x y z
N MET A 1 -37.19 3.84 12.95
CA MET A 1 -36.54 2.59 12.49
C MET A 1 -35.46 2.98 11.51
N SER A 2 -34.28 2.36 11.58
CA SER A 2 -33.24 2.51 10.55
C SER A 2 -33.73 1.92 9.23
N GLY A 3 -33.43 2.58 8.10
CA GLY A 3 -33.72 2.04 6.77
C GLY A 3 -32.57 1.20 6.24
N LYS A 4 -32.83 0.40 5.21
CA LYS A 4 -31.80 -0.45 4.59
C LYS A 4 -31.84 -0.34 3.06
N LEU A 5 -30.68 -0.18 2.44
CA LEU A 5 -30.47 -0.21 1.00
C LEU A 5 -29.71 -1.49 0.63
N LEU A 6 -30.41 -2.39 -0.04
CA LEU A 6 -29.88 -3.63 -0.59
C LEU A 6 -29.65 -3.41 -2.09
N ILE A 7 -28.40 -3.28 -2.50
CA ILE A 7 -28.05 -3.09 -3.90
C ILE A 7 -27.74 -4.46 -4.50
N VAL A 8 -28.69 -5.03 -5.23
CA VAL A 8 -28.72 -6.47 -5.55
C VAL A 8 -28.31 -6.73 -6.99
N GLY A 9 -27.19 -7.44 -7.20
CA GLY A 9 -26.88 -8.11 -8.46
C GLY A 9 -27.60 -9.46 -8.52
N PHE A 10 -28.61 -9.61 -9.38
CA PHE A 10 -29.40 -10.85 -9.46
C PHE A 10 -28.86 -11.87 -10.47
N GLY A 11 -27.71 -11.60 -11.10
CA GLY A 11 -27.10 -12.49 -12.08
C GLY A 11 -27.73 -12.38 -13.49
N PRO A 12 -27.60 -13.42 -14.34
CA PRO A 12 -27.97 -13.32 -15.75
C PRO A 12 -29.47 -13.24 -16.00
N GLY A 13 -30.33 -13.50 -15.01
CA GLY A 13 -31.79 -13.40 -15.11
C GLY A 13 -32.54 -14.73 -15.04
N SER A 14 -31.84 -15.86 -15.06
CA SER A 14 -32.42 -17.14 -14.59
C SER A 14 -32.34 -17.20 -13.07
N VAL A 15 -33.41 -17.74 -12.49
CA VAL A 15 -33.58 -18.00 -11.06
C VAL A 15 -32.53 -18.97 -10.52
N ASP A 16 -32.07 -19.92 -11.34
CA ASP A 16 -31.07 -20.94 -10.95
C ASP A 16 -29.66 -20.38 -10.81
N HIS A 17 -29.39 -19.23 -11.45
CA HIS A 17 -28.10 -18.53 -11.41
C HIS A 17 -28.11 -17.33 -10.47
N MET A 18 -29.18 -17.16 -9.69
CA MET A 18 -29.26 -16.14 -8.64
C MET A 18 -28.55 -16.64 -7.38
N THR A 19 -27.72 -15.80 -6.76
CA THR A 19 -27.11 -16.15 -5.48
C THR A 19 -28.18 -16.25 -4.40
N LYS A 20 -27.95 -17.11 -3.39
CA LYS A 20 -28.86 -17.25 -2.25
C LYS A 20 -29.13 -15.90 -1.57
N ARG A 21 -28.08 -15.10 -1.34
CA ARG A 21 -28.20 -13.78 -0.71
C ARG A 21 -29.01 -12.80 -1.55
N ALA A 22 -28.88 -12.82 -2.88
CA ALA A 22 -29.67 -11.94 -3.77
C ALA A 22 -31.16 -12.24 -3.70
N ARG A 23 -31.54 -13.53 -3.64
CA ARG A 23 -32.93 -13.95 -3.44
C ARG A 23 -33.46 -13.46 -2.09
N GLU A 24 -32.74 -13.76 -1.00
CA GLU A 24 -33.14 -13.36 0.35
C GLU A 24 -33.27 -11.84 0.48
N ALA A 25 -32.38 -11.07 -0.15
CA ALA A 25 -32.43 -9.61 -0.17
C ALA A 25 -33.69 -9.07 -0.87
N ILE A 26 -34.10 -9.68 -1.98
CA ILE A 26 -35.34 -9.32 -2.68
C ILE A 26 -36.56 -9.69 -1.81
N GLU A 27 -36.55 -10.88 -1.21
CA GLU A 27 -37.64 -11.40 -0.38
C GLU A 27 -37.83 -10.61 0.93
N GLU A 28 -36.77 -10.11 1.56
CA GLU A 28 -36.85 -9.30 2.80
C GLU A 28 -37.21 -7.83 2.55
N SER A 29 -37.16 -7.37 1.30
CA SER A 29 -37.40 -5.96 0.97
C SER A 29 -38.87 -5.57 0.96
N ASP A 30 -39.17 -4.36 1.43
CA ASP A 30 -40.48 -3.72 1.35
C ASP A 30 -40.73 -3.11 -0.05
N VAL A 31 -39.68 -2.50 -0.60
CA VAL A 31 -39.72 -1.74 -1.85
C VAL A 31 -38.69 -2.30 -2.82
N ILE A 32 -39.11 -2.58 -4.06
CA ILE A 32 -38.23 -3.04 -5.14
C ILE A 32 -38.12 -1.94 -6.19
N ILE A 33 -36.88 -1.55 -6.50
CA ILE A 33 -36.58 -0.50 -7.48
C ILE A 33 -35.69 -1.09 -8.58
N GLY A 34 -36.12 -0.94 -9.83
CA GLY A 34 -35.38 -1.49 -10.95
C GLY A 34 -35.89 -1.01 -12.30
N TYR A 35 -35.12 -1.30 -13.35
CA TYR A 35 -35.59 -1.11 -14.71
C TYR A 35 -36.71 -2.12 -15.04
N LYS A 36 -37.70 -1.72 -15.85
CA LYS A 36 -38.88 -2.52 -16.20
C LYS A 36 -38.55 -3.97 -16.60
N THR A 37 -37.54 -4.18 -17.46
CA THR A 37 -37.15 -5.54 -17.89
C THR A 37 -36.59 -6.37 -16.73
N TYR A 38 -35.93 -5.75 -15.75
CA TYR A 38 -35.38 -6.46 -14.60
C TYR A 38 -36.48 -6.86 -13.62
N ILE A 39 -37.47 -5.98 -13.42
CA ILE A 39 -38.66 -6.26 -12.62
C ILE A 39 -39.42 -7.47 -13.19
N GLU A 40 -39.56 -7.55 -14.52
CA GLU A 40 -40.19 -8.69 -15.18
C GLU A 40 -39.45 -10.02 -14.94
N LEU A 41 -38.12 -10.00 -14.85
CA LEU A 41 -37.30 -11.21 -14.61
C LEU A 41 -37.39 -11.75 -13.17
N VAL A 42 -37.74 -10.90 -12.21
CA VAL A 42 -37.85 -11.29 -10.78
C VAL A 42 -39.29 -11.26 -10.29
N ARG A 43 -40.27 -11.24 -11.21
CA ARG A 43 -41.69 -11.02 -10.90
C ARG A 43 -42.23 -11.97 -9.82
N ASP A 44 -41.79 -13.22 -9.85
CA ASP A 44 -42.24 -14.25 -8.91
C ASP A 44 -41.75 -14.00 -7.47
N LEU A 45 -40.67 -13.24 -7.29
CA LEU A 45 -40.07 -12.93 -5.99
C LEU A 45 -40.63 -11.65 -5.34
N ILE A 46 -41.38 -10.85 -6.11
CA ILE A 46 -41.76 -9.49 -5.72
C ILE A 46 -43.27 -9.30 -5.54
N VAL A 47 -44.02 -10.40 -5.46
CA VAL A 47 -45.47 -10.39 -5.24
C VAL A 47 -45.80 -9.70 -3.92
N GLY A 48 -46.71 -8.73 -3.95
CA GLY A 48 -47.18 -8.01 -2.76
C GLY A 48 -46.24 -6.92 -2.25
N LYS A 49 -45.12 -6.64 -2.95
CA LYS A 49 -44.16 -5.58 -2.60
C LYS A 49 -44.47 -4.29 -3.35
N GLU A 50 -43.99 -3.16 -2.84
CA GLU A 50 -44.08 -1.89 -3.57
C GLU A 50 -43.02 -1.83 -4.67
N ILE A 51 -43.44 -1.58 -5.91
CA ILE A 51 -42.57 -1.63 -7.09
C ILE A 51 -42.40 -0.25 -7.70
N ILE A 52 -41.16 0.19 -7.86
CA ILE A 52 -40.80 1.43 -8.54
C ILE A 52 -40.01 1.09 -9.79
N SER A 53 -40.70 1.10 -10.93
CA SER A 53 -40.11 0.86 -12.24
C SER A 53 -39.97 2.16 -13.03
N THR A 54 -38.75 2.48 -13.47
CA THR A 54 -38.49 3.64 -14.36
C THR A 54 -37.89 3.20 -15.70
N GLY A 55 -37.80 4.15 -16.65
CA GLY A 55 -37.19 3.92 -17.96
C GLY A 55 -35.66 3.79 -17.90
N MET A 56 -35.03 3.34 -18.98
CA MET A 56 -33.58 3.06 -18.99
C MET A 56 -32.71 4.29 -18.71
N THR A 57 -33.17 5.50 -19.08
CA THR A 57 -32.43 6.77 -18.93
C THR A 57 -32.59 7.47 -17.57
N GLU A 58 -33.32 6.86 -16.64
CA GLU A 58 -33.68 7.47 -15.35
C GLU A 58 -32.93 6.82 -14.17
N GLU A 59 -31.64 6.54 -14.37
CA GLU A 59 -30.76 5.94 -13.35
C GLU A 59 -30.68 6.80 -12.09
N VAL A 60 -30.46 8.11 -12.24
CA VAL A 60 -30.38 9.06 -11.11
C VAL A 60 -31.69 9.07 -10.32
N SER A 61 -32.83 9.09 -11.01
CA SER A 61 -34.14 9.08 -10.35
C SER A 61 -34.39 7.78 -9.57
N ARG A 62 -33.88 6.63 -10.03
CA ARG A 62 -33.94 5.37 -9.26
C ARG A 62 -33.12 5.45 -7.99
N ALA A 63 -31.88 5.93 -8.09
CA ALA A 63 -31.00 6.06 -6.94
C ALA A 63 -31.58 7.03 -5.89
N GLN A 64 -32.08 8.19 -6.33
CA GLN A 64 -32.76 9.17 -5.48
C GLN A 64 -34.02 8.58 -4.82
N ALA A 65 -34.83 7.85 -5.57
CA ALA A 65 -36.01 7.17 -5.03
C ALA A 65 -35.61 6.14 -3.97
N ALA A 66 -34.55 5.35 -4.21
CA ALA A 66 -34.07 4.36 -3.27
C ALA A 66 -33.69 4.98 -1.93
N VAL A 67 -32.86 6.03 -1.97
CA VAL A 67 -32.44 6.73 -0.76
C VAL A 67 -33.63 7.33 -0.03
N LYS A 68 -34.58 7.96 -0.74
CA LYS A 68 -35.79 8.55 -0.14
C LYS A 68 -36.66 7.52 0.58
N TRP A 69 -36.75 6.30 0.06
CA TRP A 69 -37.51 5.23 0.71
C TRP A 69 -36.77 4.64 1.90
N ALA A 70 -35.45 4.51 1.83
CA ALA A 70 -34.63 4.13 2.97
C ALA A 70 -34.68 5.17 4.11
N GLU A 71 -34.68 6.47 3.79
CA GLU A 71 -34.88 7.57 4.77
C GLU A 71 -36.21 7.44 5.53
N ARG A 72 -37.23 6.80 4.93
CA ARG A 72 -38.52 6.51 5.57
C ARG A 72 -38.50 5.25 6.44
N GLY A 73 -37.33 4.63 6.64
CA GLY A 73 -37.15 3.42 7.43
C GLY A 73 -37.60 2.14 6.73
N LYS A 74 -37.68 2.13 5.39
CA LYS A 74 -37.99 0.92 4.60
C LYS A 74 -36.74 0.13 4.25
N THR A 75 -36.93 -1.17 4.05
CA THR A 75 -35.93 -2.03 3.39
C THR A 75 -36.15 -1.97 1.88
N VAL A 76 -35.16 -1.48 1.15
CA VAL A 76 -35.27 -1.19 -0.29
C VAL A 76 -34.26 -2.02 -1.06
N ALA A 77 -34.72 -2.84 -2.01
CA ALA A 77 -33.86 -3.52 -2.96
C ALA A 77 -33.74 -2.73 -4.27
N VAL A 78 -32.54 -2.30 -4.60
CA VAL A 78 -32.19 -1.74 -5.91
C VAL A 78 -31.59 -2.84 -6.77
N ILE A 79 -32.37 -3.38 -7.71
CA ILE A 79 -31.97 -4.56 -8.48
C ILE A 79 -31.21 -4.20 -9.77
N SER A 80 -30.14 -4.94 -10.04
CA SER A 80 -29.30 -4.83 -11.23
C SER A 80 -29.07 -6.21 -11.86
N SER A 81 -29.16 -6.30 -13.19
CA SER A 81 -28.78 -7.52 -13.92
C SER A 81 -27.27 -7.74 -13.81
N GLY A 82 -26.85 -8.99 -13.73
CA GLY A 82 -25.45 -9.35 -13.53
C GLY A 82 -25.01 -9.00 -12.11
N ASP A 83 -23.92 -8.25 -12.00
CA ASP A 83 -23.41 -7.73 -10.73
C ASP A 83 -23.74 -6.24 -10.60
N ALA A 84 -24.15 -5.80 -9.40
CA ALA A 84 -24.54 -4.40 -9.19
C ALA A 84 -23.35 -3.41 -9.23
N GLY A 85 -22.13 -3.90 -9.00
CA GLY A 85 -20.89 -3.12 -9.04
C GLY A 85 -20.30 -2.98 -10.44
N LEU A 86 -20.69 -3.81 -11.41
CA LEU A 86 -20.18 -3.75 -12.78
C LEU A 86 -21.21 -3.13 -13.74
N TYR A 87 -21.02 -1.86 -14.08
CA TYR A 87 -21.95 -1.09 -14.94
C TYR A 87 -23.41 -1.12 -14.43
N GLY A 88 -23.59 -1.32 -13.13
CA GLY A 88 -24.88 -1.39 -12.44
C GLY A 88 -25.12 -0.19 -11.52
N MET A 89 -26.09 -0.32 -10.61
CA MET A 89 -26.57 0.79 -9.78
C MET A 89 -25.70 1.13 -8.56
N ALA A 90 -24.74 0.28 -8.17
CA ALA A 90 -24.03 0.46 -6.89
C ALA A 90 -23.28 1.79 -6.80
N GLY A 91 -22.49 2.13 -7.82
CA GLY A 91 -21.73 3.39 -7.85
C GLY A 91 -22.64 4.61 -7.72
N LEU A 92 -23.70 4.67 -8.54
CA LEU A 92 -24.64 5.79 -8.53
C LEU A 92 -25.42 5.93 -7.22
N VAL A 93 -25.81 4.81 -6.60
CA VAL A 93 -26.47 4.86 -5.27
C VAL A 93 -25.52 5.43 -4.22
N TYR A 94 -24.24 5.07 -4.24
CA TYR A 94 -23.24 5.68 -3.36
C TYR A 94 -23.04 7.17 -3.65
N GLU A 95 -22.97 7.59 -4.91
CA GLU A 95 -22.86 9.01 -5.27
C GLU A 95 -24.03 9.84 -4.68
N VAL A 96 -25.27 9.37 -4.85
CA VAL A 96 -26.45 10.04 -4.28
C VAL A 96 -26.45 10.04 -2.75
N LEU A 97 -25.98 8.96 -2.13
CA LEU A 97 -25.83 8.88 -0.67
C LEU A 97 -24.78 9.88 -0.16
N ILE A 98 -23.64 9.99 -0.83
CA ILE A 98 -22.55 10.92 -0.49
C ILE A 98 -23.04 12.37 -0.62
N GLU A 99 -23.76 12.72 -1.68
CA GLU A 99 -24.36 14.06 -1.84
C GLU A 99 -25.33 14.40 -0.71
N LYS A 100 -25.98 13.39 -0.11
CA LYS A 100 -26.88 13.53 1.04
C LYS A 100 -26.16 13.48 2.39
N GLY A 101 -24.82 13.43 2.40
CA GLY A 101 -24.02 13.41 3.63
C GLY A 101 -24.00 12.05 4.35
N TRP A 102 -24.34 10.96 3.66
CA TRP A 102 -24.28 9.62 4.24
C TRP A 102 -22.84 9.20 4.54
N THR A 103 -22.68 8.53 5.69
CA THR A 103 -21.46 7.87 6.14
C THR A 103 -21.81 6.45 6.60
N LYS A 104 -20.79 5.60 6.82
CA LYS A 104 -21.02 4.24 7.34
C LYS A 104 -21.70 4.20 8.71
N ASP A 105 -21.61 5.29 9.50
CA ASP A 105 -22.24 5.43 10.81
C ASP A 105 -23.66 6.04 10.72
N SER A 106 -24.13 6.34 9.51
CA SER A 106 -25.49 6.85 9.30
C SER A 106 -26.54 5.79 9.59
N SER A 107 -27.77 6.24 9.84
CA SER A 107 -28.91 5.37 10.18
C SER A 107 -29.42 4.50 9.03
N ILE A 108 -28.97 4.75 7.79
CA ILE A 108 -29.30 3.93 6.63
C ILE A 108 -28.18 2.91 6.43
N GLU A 109 -28.51 1.64 6.61
CA GLU A 109 -27.60 0.53 6.31
C GLU A 109 -27.52 0.32 4.80
N VAL A 110 -26.31 0.11 4.27
CA VAL A 110 -26.09 -0.13 2.84
C VAL A 110 -25.33 -1.43 2.65
N GLU A 111 -25.90 -2.32 1.85
CA GLU A 111 -25.32 -3.62 1.52
C GLU A 111 -25.29 -3.80 0.00
N VAL A 112 -24.12 -4.14 -0.56
CA VAL A 112 -23.99 -4.53 -1.97
C VAL A 112 -23.96 -6.05 -2.04
N ILE A 113 -24.94 -6.64 -2.71
CA ILE A 113 -25.07 -8.09 -2.87
C ILE A 113 -24.53 -8.48 -4.25
N PRO A 114 -23.50 -9.36 -4.31
CA PRO A 114 -22.88 -9.73 -5.58
C PRO A 114 -23.78 -10.65 -6.41
N GLY A 115 -23.61 -10.54 -7.73
CA GLY A 115 -24.30 -11.37 -8.72
C GLY A 115 -23.37 -11.88 -9.82
N ILE A 116 -23.77 -12.95 -10.51
CA ILE A 116 -22.98 -13.51 -11.59
C ILE A 116 -23.05 -12.57 -12.81
N SER A 117 -21.98 -11.83 -13.05
CA SER A 117 -21.92 -10.87 -14.16
C SER A 117 -21.97 -11.54 -15.54
N ALA A 118 -22.26 -10.76 -16.59
CA ALA A 118 -22.48 -11.26 -17.94
C ALA A 118 -21.23 -11.93 -18.53
N ILE A 119 -20.03 -11.44 -18.22
CA ILE A 119 -18.76 -12.04 -18.67
C ILE A 119 -18.66 -13.51 -18.23
N HIS A 120 -18.94 -13.81 -16.96
CA HIS A 120 -18.89 -15.17 -16.43
C HIS A 120 -20.03 -16.03 -16.97
N SER A 121 -21.25 -15.46 -17.01
CA SER A 121 -22.43 -16.16 -17.53
C SER A 121 -22.26 -16.58 -18.99
N CYS A 122 -21.78 -15.66 -19.83
CA CYS A 122 -21.55 -15.92 -21.25
C CYS A 122 -20.33 -16.83 -21.46
N ALA A 123 -19.26 -16.67 -20.70
CA ALA A 123 -18.10 -17.54 -20.79
C ALA A 123 -18.45 -19.00 -20.49
N ALA A 124 -19.27 -19.27 -19.47
CA ALA A 124 -19.71 -20.61 -19.12
C ALA A 124 -20.51 -21.30 -20.26
N LEU A 125 -21.24 -20.52 -21.05
CA LEU A 125 -21.97 -21.01 -22.23
C LEU A 125 -21.07 -21.23 -23.46
N LEU A 126 -19.90 -20.58 -23.49
CA LEU A 126 -18.93 -20.67 -24.60
C LEU A 126 -17.84 -21.71 -24.35
N GLY A 127 -17.61 -22.12 -23.09
CA GLY A 127 -16.52 -23.01 -22.69
C GLY A 127 -15.67 -22.40 -21.58
N ALA A 128 -14.41 -22.10 -21.86
CA ALA A 128 -13.46 -21.49 -20.92
C ALA A 128 -12.66 -20.31 -21.52
N PRO A 129 -13.33 -19.30 -22.10
CA PRO A 129 -12.63 -18.21 -22.80
C PRO A 129 -11.90 -17.24 -21.85
N ILE A 130 -12.27 -17.16 -20.57
CA ILE A 130 -11.74 -16.18 -19.59
C ILE A 130 -10.82 -16.82 -18.52
N MET A 131 -10.19 -17.95 -18.85
CA MET A 131 -9.28 -18.67 -17.95
C MET A 131 -7.95 -17.92 -17.70
N HIS A 132 -7.57 -17.04 -18.62
CA HIS A 132 -6.41 -16.15 -18.51
C HIS A 132 -6.87 -14.72 -18.23
N ASP A 133 -5.91 -13.81 -18.05
CA ASP A 133 -6.14 -12.38 -17.85
C ASP A 133 -7.19 -11.83 -18.82
N ALA A 134 -8.26 -11.29 -18.24
CA ALA A 134 -9.42 -10.79 -18.98
C ALA A 134 -9.83 -9.42 -18.44
N CYS A 135 -10.41 -8.59 -19.31
CA CYS A 135 -10.97 -7.31 -18.93
C CYS A 135 -12.38 -7.11 -19.51
N THR A 136 -13.14 -6.20 -18.90
CA THR A 136 -14.46 -5.80 -19.36
C THR A 136 -14.42 -4.35 -19.82
N ILE A 137 -15.01 -4.07 -20.99
CA ILE A 137 -15.09 -2.71 -21.54
C ILE A 137 -16.53 -2.45 -21.97
N SER A 138 -17.12 -1.36 -21.50
CA SER A 138 -18.42 -0.87 -22.00
C SER A 138 -18.20 -0.01 -23.25
N LEU A 139 -18.96 -0.28 -24.32
CA LEU A 139 -19.01 0.55 -25.53
C LEU A 139 -20.08 1.66 -25.45
N SER A 140 -20.52 1.98 -24.23
CA SER A 140 -21.42 3.11 -23.99
C SER A 140 -20.62 4.38 -23.77
N ASP A 141 -20.75 5.31 -24.70
CA ASP A 141 -20.13 6.64 -24.69
C ASP A 141 -21.07 7.73 -24.12
N HIS A 142 -22.20 7.34 -23.52
CA HIS A 142 -23.17 8.29 -22.95
C HIS A 142 -22.59 9.18 -21.86
N LEU A 143 -21.71 8.62 -21.01
CA LEU A 143 -21.07 9.31 -19.89
C LEU A 143 -19.53 9.19 -19.94
N THR A 144 -18.99 8.60 -21.01
CA THR A 144 -17.55 8.35 -21.15
C THR A 144 -17.11 8.76 -22.55
N PRO A 145 -16.17 9.71 -22.70
CA PRO A 145 -15.66 10.10 -24.01
C PRO A 145 -15.14 8.90 -24.81
N TRP A 146 -15.46 8.86 -26.11
CA TRP A 146 -15.10 7.75 -26.98
C TRP A 146 -13.58 7.54 -27.04
N GLU A 147 -12.79 8.62 -27.01
CA GLU A 147 -11.32 8.60 -27.05
C GLU A 147 -10.74 7.79 -25.89
N LEU A 148 -11.38 7.85 -24.71
CA LEU A 148 -10.97 7.05 -23.56
C LEU A 148 -11.34 5.57 -23.73
N ILE A 149 -12.49 5.28 -24.35
CA ILE A 149 -12.91 3.90 -24.66
C ILE A 149 -11.96 3.29 -25.69
N GLU A 150 -11.64 4.01 -26.77
CA GLU A 150 -10.66 3.60 -27.78
C GLU A 150 -9.30 3.30 -27.13
N LYS A 151 -8.80 4.19 -26.26
CA LYS A 151 -7.55 3.96 -25.52
C LYS A 151 -7.60 2.68 -24.68
N ARG A 152 -8.72 2.38 -24.04
CA ARG A 152 -8.89 1.15 -23.24
C ARG A 152 -8.88 -0.10 -24.12
N ILE A 153 -9.55 -0.06 -25.26
CA ILE A 153 -9.59 -1.19 -26.21
C ILE A 153 -8.19 -1.44 -26.77
N ASP A 154 -7.51 -0.39 -27.22
CA ASP A 154 -6.16 -0.46 -27.78
C ASP A 154 -5.15 -1.01 -26.75
N ALA A 155 -5.17 -0.50 -25.52
CA ALA A 155 -4.29 -0.98 -24.45
C ALA A 155 -4.57 -2.44 -24.07
N ALA A 156 -5.85 -2.83 -23.95
CA ALA A 156 -6.23 -4.21 -23.64
C ALA A 156 -5.83 -5.17 -24.77
N ALA A 157 -5.91 -4.72 -26.02
CA ALA A 157 -5.49 -5.48 -27.19
C ALA A 157 -3.97 -5.64 -27.25
N ALA A 158 -3.23 -4.54 -27.04
CA ALA A 158 -1.76 -4.53 -27.03
C ALA A 158 -1.17 -5.41 -25.91
N ALA A 159 -1.86 -5.48 -24.75
CA ALA A 159 -1.46 -6.31 -23.62
C ALA A 159 -2.01 -7.75 -23.68
N ASP A 160 -2.64 -8.13 -24.79
CA ASP A 160 -3.17 -9.48 -25.06
C ASP A 160 -4.18 -10.03 -24.02
N PHE A 161 -5.02 -9.16 -23.45
CA PHE A 161 -6.11 -9.58 -22.58
C PHE A 161 -7.21 -10.30 -23.36
N VAL A 162 -7.95 -11.22 -22.74
CA VAL A 162 -9.29 -11.58 -23.24
C VAL A 162 -10.23 -10.40 -22.97
N ILE A 163 -11.07 -10.01 -23.93
CA ILE A 163 -11.89 -8.79 -23.82
C ILE A 163 -13.37 -9.15 -23.88
N ALA A 164 -14.13 -8.76 -22.84
CA ALA A 164 -15.58 -8.83 -22.84
C ALA A 164 -16.19 -7.44 -23.05
N LEU A 165 -16.87 -7.24 -24.18
CA LEU A 165 -17.54 -5.99 -24.50
C LEU A 165 -18.97 -6.00 -23.98
N TYR A 166 -19.29 -4.97 -23.18
CA TYR A 166 -20.61 -4.67 -22.65
C TYR A 166 -21.25 -3.54 -23.46
N ASN A 167 -22.58 -3.53 -23.47
CA ASN A 167 -23.37 -2.51 -24.17
C ASN A 167 -22.93 -2.31 -25.64
N PRO A 168 -22.66 -3.39 -26.40
CA PRO A 168 -21.85 -3.30 -27.62
C PRO A 168 -22.54 -2.53 -28.73
N LYS A 169 -23.87 -2.61 -28.80
CA LYS A 169 -24.68 -1.95 -29.83
C LYS A 169 -26.06 -1.61 -29.29
N SER A 170 -26.58 -0.45 -29.67
CA SER A 170 -27.97 -0.04 -29.41
C SER A 170 -28.59 0.55 -30.67
N GLY A 171 -29.88 0.94 -30.63
CA GLY A 171 -30.53 1.58 -31.77
C GLY A 171 -29.86 2.89 -32.23
N ARG A 172 -29.20 3.62 -31.31
CA ARG A 172 -28.49 4.87 -31.61
C ARG A 172 -26.97 4.68 -31.74
N ARG A 173 -26.40 3.70 -31.03
CA ARG A 173 -24.96 3.40 -30.97
C ARG A 173 -24.64 2.17 -31.83
N THR A 174 -24.36 2.39 -33.11
CA THR A 174 -24.08 1.32 -34.08
C THR A 174 -22.64 1.29 -34.57
N ARG A 175 -21.90 2.41 -34.44
CA ARG A 175 -20.54 2.56 -34.97
C ARG A 175 -19.46 2.06 -34.00
N GLN A 176 -19.71 2.12 -32.70
CA GLN A 176 -18.74 1.81 -31.64
C GLN A 176 -18.20 0.38 -31.76
N ILE A 177 -19.05 -0.61 -32.04
CA ILE A 177 -18.61 -2.00 -32.23
C ILE A 177 -17.75 -2.19 -33.48
N VAL A 178 -17.99 -1.40 -34.53
CA VAL A 178 -17.20 -1.41 -35.77
C VAL A 178 -15.80 -0.85 -35.50
N GLU A 179 -15.73 0.28 -34.80
CA GLU A 179 -14.44 0.88 -34.44
C GLU A 179 -13.67 -0.01 -33.45
N ALA A 180 -14.36 -0.64 -32.50
CA ALA A 180 -13.75 -1.61 -31.59
C ALA A 180 -13.11 -2.78 -32.36
N GLN A 181 -13.82 -3.38 -33.33
CA GLN A 181 -13.27 -4.43 -34.19
C GLN A 181 -12.04 -3.92 -34.97
N ARG A 182 -12.12 -2.73 -35.57
CA ARG A 182 -11.02 -2.10 -36.30
C ARG A 182 -9.77 -1.91 -35.43
N ILE A 183 -9.93 -1.48 -34.17
CA ILE A 183 -8.81 -1.33 -33.23
C ILE A 183 -8.22 -2.69 -32.90
N LEU A 184 -9.06 -3.68 -32.57
CA LEU A 184 -8.62 -5.04 -32.22
C LEU A 184 -7.84 -5.72 -33.35
N LEU A 185 -8.25 -5.53 -34.61
CA LEU A 185 -7.57 -6.07 -35.80
C LEU A 185 -6.15 -5.50 -36.00
N ARG A 186 -5.78 -4.40 -35.34
CA ARG A 186 -4.39 -3.89 -35.38
C ARG A 186 -3.43 -4.74 -34.55
N HIS A 187 -3.95 -5.47 -33.55
CA HIS A 187 -3.15 -6.22 -32.58
C HIS A 187 -3.38 -7.73 -32.65
N ARG A 188 -4.50 -8.18 -33.21
CA ARG A 188 -4.95 -9.57 -33.22
C ARG A 188 -5.14 -10.10 -34.64
N ALA A 189 -4.97 -11.41 -34.80
CA ALA A 189 -5.25 -12.06 -36.07
C ALA A 189 -6.76 -11.97 -36.41
N PRO A 190 -7.13 -11.79 -37.68
CA PRO A 190 -8.54 -11.80 -38.11
C PRO A 190 -9.30 -13.08 -37.70
N THR A 191 -8.59 -14.21 -37.59
CA THR A 191 -9.13 -15.51 -37.17
C THR A 191 -9.26 -15.69 -35.65
N THR A 192 -8.98 -14.66 -34.85
CA THR A 192 -9.09 -14.73 -33.38
C THR A 192 -10.53 -15.10 -33.00
N PRO A 193 -10.76 -16.13 -32.16
CA PRO A 193 -12.12 -16.53 -31.81
C PRO A 193 -12.92 -15.44 -31.10
N VAL A 194 -14.20 -15.33 -31.47
CA VAL A 194 -15.17 -14.42 -30.86
C VAL A 194 -16.46 -15.17 -30.53
N GLY A 195 -16.93 -15.02 -29.30
CA GLY A 195 -18.24 -15.49 -28.86
C GLY A 195 -19.24 -14.35 -28.72
N LEU A 196 -20.39 -14.45 -29.37
CA LEU A 196 -21.53 -13.54 -29.23
C LEU A 196 -22.63 -14.26 -28.46
N VAL A 197 -22.94 -13.79 -27.26
CA VAL A 197 -23.98 -14.41 -26.42
C VAL A 197 -25.07 -13.39 -26.14
N LYS A 198 -26.25 -13.64 -26.71
CA LYS A 198 -27.46 -12.85 -26.54
C LYS A 198 -28.34 -13.49 -25.47
N SER A 199 -28.80 -12.69 -24.50
CA SER A 199 -29.76 -13.11 -23.46
C SER A 199 -29.37 -14.40 -22.73
N ALA A 200 -28.12 -14.51 -22.27
CA ALA A 200 -27.61 -15.67 -21.53
C ALA A 200 -28.56 -16.10 -20.39
N TYR A 201 -28.86 -17.39 -20.32
CA TYR A 201 -29.78 -18.03 -19.37
C TYR A 201 -31.19 -17.43 -19.33
N ARG A 202 -31.68 -16.91 -20.46
CA ARG A 202 -33.07 -16.46 -20.62
C ARG A 202 -33.70 -17.14 -21.83
N GLU A 203 -35.01 -17.02 -21.99
CA GLU A 203 -35.77 -17.68 -23.07
C GLU A 203 -35.22 -17.42 -24.49
N ARG A 204 -34.75 -16.19 -24.76
CA ARG A 204 -34.19 -15.79 -26.06
C ARG A 204 -32.67 -15.96 -26.14
N GLN A 205 -32.11 -16.93 -25.41
CA GLN A 205 -30.69 -17.23 -25.47
C GLN A 205 -30.28 -17.60 -26.89
N HIS A 206 -29.23 -16.95 -27.39
CA HIS A 206 -28.65 -17.27 -28.69
C HIS A 206 -27.14 -17.09 -28.62
N ILE A 207 -26.40 -18.12 -29.06
CA ILE A 207 -24.94 -18.18 -28.98
C ILE A 207 -24.39 -18.32 -30.39
N VAL A 208 -23.44 -17.49 -30.74
CA VAL A 208 -22.69 -17.57 -32.00
C VAL A 208 -21.21 -17.63 -31.67
N LEU A 209 -20.52 -18.64 -32.19
CA LEU A 209 -19.06 -18.68 -32.26
C LEU A 209 -18.63 -18.31 -33.68
N THR A 210 -17.77 -17.31 -33.76
CA THR A 210 -17.25 -16.73 -35.00
C THR A 210 -15.81 -16.27 -34.75
N ASP A 211 -15.27 -15.44 -35.63
CA ASP A 211 -13.95 -14.84 -35.49
C ASP A 211 -14.00 -13.31 -35.54
N LEU A 212 -12.85 -12.69 -35.28
CA LEU A 212 -12.74 -11.25 -35.20
C LEU A 212 -13.04 -10.55 -36.54
N ALA A 213 -12.81 -11.20 -37.69
CA ALA A 213 -13.15 -10.63 -39.00
C ALA A 213 -14.65 -10.64 -39.25
N HIS A 214 -15.33 -11.74 -38.91
CA HIS A 214 -16.73 -11.98 -39.27
C HIS A 214 -17.73 -11.66 -38.14
N MET A 215 -17.27 -11.22 -36.96
CA MET A 215 -18.17 -10.92 -35.84
C MET A 215 -19.28 -9.90 -36.14
N LEU A 216 -19.07 -9.01 -37.11
CA LEU A 216 -20.06 -8.00 -37.51
C LEU A 216 -21.11 -8.53 -38.50
N ASP A 217 -20.91 -9.72 -39.07
CA ASP A 217 -21.87 -10.36 -39.98
C ASP A 217 -23.06 -10.96 -39.22
N HIS A 218 -22.97 -10.98 -37.89
CA HIS A 218 -23.98 -11.53 -36.99
C HIS A 218 -24.74 -10.44 -36.24
N GLU A 219 -25.94 -10.77 -35.76
CA GLU A 219 -26.76 -9.84 -34.99
C GLU A 219 -26.11 -9.55 -33.61
N ILE A 220 -25.66 -8.31 -33.41
CA ILE A 220 -25.21 -7.79 -32.12
C ILE A 220 -26.21 -6.73 -31.65
N GLY A 221 -26.81 -6.94 -30.48
CA GLY A 221 -27.76 -6.03 -29.88
C GLY A 221 -27.41 -5.63 -28.45
N MET A 222 -28.31 -4.91 -27.80
CA MET A 222 -28.13 -4.40 -26.43
C MET A 222 -28.02 -5.53 -25.39
N LEU A 223 -28.69 -6.67 -25.64
CA LEU A 223 -28.68 -7.85 -24.76
C LEU A 223 -27.56 -8.84 -25.12
N THR A 224 -26.58 -8.43 -25.93
CA THR A 224 -25.45 -9.26 -26.36
C THR A 224 -24.20 -8.88 -25.58
N THR A 225 -23.48 -9.88 -25.08
CA THR A 225 -22.09 -9.74 -24.64
C THR A 225 -21.19 -10.35 -25.70
N VAL A 226 -20.13 -9.63 -26.05
CA VAL A 226 -19.12 -10.10 -27.02
C VAL A 226 -17.87 -10.47 -26.24
N ILE A 227 -17.41 -11.72 -26.34
CA ILE A 227 -16.15 -12.18 -25.76
C ILE A 227 -15.15 -12.40 -26.90
N ILE A 228 -14.07 -11.62 -26.91
CA ILE A 228 -12.98 -11.72 -27.87
C ILE A 228 -11.81 -12.42 -27.20
N GLY A 229 -11.36 -13.52 -27.79
CA GLY A 229 -10.21 -14.28 -27.32
C GLY A 229 -8.90 -13.50 -27.39
N ASN A 230 -7.91 -14.01 -26.68
CA ASN A 230 -6.52 -13.56 -26.82
C ASN A 230 -5.76 -14.33 -27.90
N SER A 231 -4.48 -14.02 -28.09
CA SER A 231 -3.62 -14.68 -29.10
C SER A 231 -3.53 -16.20 -28.99
N THR A 232 -3.77 -16.75 -27.79
CA THR A 232 -3.71 -18.20 -27.51
C THR A 232 -5.07 -18.88 -27.50
N THR A 233 -6.16 -18.13 -27.67
CA THR A 233 -7.52 -18.67 -27.63
C THR A 233 -7.82 -19.45 -28.91
N PHE A 234 -8.44 -20.62 -28.75
CA PHE A 234 -8.86 -21.47 -29.86
C PHE A 234 -10.27 -22.03 -29.64
N VAL A 235 -10.87 -22.58 -30.69
CA VAL A 235 -12.14 -23.29 -30.62
C VAL A 235 -11.90 -24.79 -30.87
N HIS A 236 -12.45 -25.63 -30.02
CA HIS A 236 -12.45 -27.08 -30.19
C HIS A 236 -13.84 -27.63 -29.92
N ASP A 237 -14.42 -28.32 -30.90
CA ASP A 237 -15.76 -28.91 -30.81
C ASP A 237 -16.84 -27.93 -30.31
N GLY A 238 -16.83 -26.70 -30.86
CA GLY A 238 -17.78 -25.66 -30.46
C GLY A 238 -17.52 -25.07 -29.06
N LEU A 239 -16.38 -25.36 -28.43
CA LEU A 239 -15.97 -24.77 -27.16
C LEU A 239 -14.80 -23.79 -27.38
N MET A 240 -14.98 -22.55 -26.95
CA MET A 240 -13.95 -21.52 -26.94
C MET A 240 -13.10 -21.65 -25.68
N ILE A 241 -11.79 -21.83 -25.85
CA ILE A 241 -10.86 -22.20 -24.77
C ILE A 241 -9.65 -21.29 -24.82
N THR A 242 -9.33 -20.68 -23.69
CA THR A 242 -8.07 -19.96 -23.49
C THR A 242 -7.17 -20.80 -22.57
N PRO A 243 -6.04 -21.33 -23.07
CA PRO A 243 -5.12 -22.10 -22.24
C PRO A 243 -4.60 -21.30 -21.04
N ARG A 244 -4.56 -21.91 -19.86
CA ARG A 244 -3.86 -21.35 -18.69
C ARG A 244 -2.32 -21.38 -18.82
N GLY A 245 -1.80 -22.11 -19.81
CA GLY A 245 -0.37 -22.32 -20.01
C GLY A 245 0.19 -23.61 -19.39
N TYR A 246 -0.66 -24.54 -18.91
CA TYR A 246 -0.20 -25.82 -18.33
C TYR A 246 0.75 -26.60 -19.26
N GLN A 247 0.50 -26.60 -20.56
CA GLN A 247 1.34 -27.30 -21.55
C GLN A 247 2.80 -26.82 -21.57
N ARG A 248 3.11 -25.64 -21.01
CA ARG A 248 4.50 -25.17 -20.85
C ARG A 248 5.30 -26.03 -19.87
N LYS A 249 4.62 -26.76 -18.96
CA LYS A 249 5.24 -27.59 -17.91
C LYS A 249 4.73 -29.03 -17.84
N TYR A 250 3.52 -29.27 -18.33
CA TYR A 250 2.80 -30.53 -18.16
C TYR A 250 2.52 -31.19 -19.52
N GLN A 251 2.64 -32.51 -19.56
CA GLN A 251 2.12 -33.32 -20.66
C GLN A 251 0.74 -33.83 -20.27
N LEU A 252 -0.31 -33.25 -20.85
CA LEU A 252 -1.70 -33.48 -20.42
C LEU A 252 -2.16 -34.94 -20.57
N THR A 253 -1.53 -35.71 -21.47
CA THR A 253 -1.84 -37.13 -21.73
C THR A 253 -0.96 -38.11 -20.96
N ALA A 254 0.07 -37.63 -20.25
CA ALA A 254 1.02 -38.49 -19.55
C ALA A 254 0.58 -38.78 -18.11
N ALA A 255 0.51 -40.05 -17.74
CA ALA A 255 0.24 -40.48 -16.36
C ALA A 255 1.37 -40.05 -15.39
N VAL A 256 2.61 -40.04 -15.89
CA VAL A 256 3.80 -39.57 -15.16
C VAL A 256 4.30 -38.30 -15.82
N GLN A 257 4.38 -37.21 -15.05
CA GLN A 257 4.82 -35.91 -15.56
C GLN A 257 6.34 -35.86 -15.68
N PRO A 258 6.88 -35.21 -16.74
CA PRO A 258 8.32 -35.19 -17.00
C PRO A 258 9.12 -34.49 -15.89
N LEU A 259 8.51 -33.51 -15.21
CA LEU A 259 9.11 -32.81 -14.07
C LEU A 259 8.50 -33.28 -12.75
N LYS A 260 9.35 -33.66 -11.80
CA LYS A 260 8.93 -33.92 -10.41
C LYS A 260 8.46 -32.62 -9.74
N PRO A 261 7.60 -32.66 -8.71
CA PRO A 261 7.05 -31.45 -8.09
C PRO A 261 8.10 -30.39 -7.69
N HIS A 262 9.24 -30.81 -7.14
CA HIS A 262 10.33 -29.91 -6.74
C HIS A 262 11.14 -29.33 -7.92
N GLU A 263 11.00 -29.87 -9.14
CA GLU A 263 11.68 -29.40 -10.34
C GLU A 263 10.85 -28.36 -11.11
N ARG A 264 9.52 -28.33 -10.89
CA ARG A 264 8.58 -27.47 -11.63
C ARG A 264 8.71 -25.97 -11.31
N LEU A 265 9.32 -25.64 -10.18
CA LEU A 265 9.52 -24.28 -9.68
C LEU A 265 11.00 -23.84 -9.80
N ARG A 266 11.83 -24.60 -10.51
CA ARG A 266 13.20 -24.21 -10.79
C ARG A 266 13.24 -23.20 -11.94
N LYS A 267 14.27 -22.36 -11.94
CA LYS A 267 14.47 -21.28 -12.91
C LYS A 267 14.39 -21.76 -14.36
N GLU A 268 14.95 -22.93 -14.64
CA GLU A 268 14.99 -23.53 -15.98
C GLU A 268 13.59 -23.92 -16.48
N ALA A 269 12.66 -24.22 -15.58
CA ALA A 269 11.27 -24.60 -15.89
C ALA A 269 10.31 -23.40 -15.94
N GLU A 270 10.78 -22.20 -15.58
CA GLU A 270 10.00 -20.94 -15.58
C GLU A 270 10.81 -19.76 -16.14
N PRO A 271 11.35 -19.83 -17.38
CA PRO A 271 12.13 -18.75 -17.97
C PRO A 271 11.35 -17.43 -18.15
N TRP A 272 10.01 -17.48 -18.04
CA TRP A 272 9.11 -16.33 -18.08
C TRP A 272 8.85 -15.70 -16.70
N ALA A 273 9.36 -16.27 -15.60
CA ALA A 273 9.19 -15.71 -14.28
C ALA A 273 9.94 -14.37 -14.17
N LEU A 274 9.37 -13.44 -13.41
CA LEU A 274 9.88 -12.06 -13.30
C LEU A 274 11.35 -12.01 -12.84
N ASP A 275 11.77 -12.96 -11.99
CA ASP A 275 13.14 -13.07 -11.50
C ASP A 275 14.15 -13.56 -12.56
N GLN A 276 13.67 -14.03 -13.72
CA GLN A 276 14.46 -14.42 -14.89
C GLN A 276 14.47 -13.34 -15.99
N THR A 277 13.44 -12.50 -16.04
CA THR A 277 13.30 -11.51 -17.11
C THR A 277 14.20 -10.31 -16.87
N LYS A 278 14.92 -9.87 -17.92
CA LYS A 278 15.62 -8.59 -17.88
C LYS A 278 14.60 -7.46 -17.67
N PRO A 279 14.95 -6.39 -16.96
CA PRO A 279 14.08 -5.23 -16.83
C PRO A 279 13.62 -4.74 -18.21
N LEU A 280 12.32 -4.49 -18.36
CA LEU A 280 11.75 -3.94 -19.58
C LEU A 280 12.22 -2.49 -19.75
N ARG A 281 13.34 -2.29 -20.45
CA ARG A 281 13.95 -1.00 -20.82
C ARG A 281 14.31 -0.09 -19.63
N GLU A 282 15.59 0.28 -19.54
CA GLU A 282 15.93 1.56 -18.91
C GLU A 282 15.25 2.68 -19.73
N PRO A 283 14.72 3.74 -19.09
CA PRO A 283 14.17 4.86 -19.84
C PRO A 283 15.24 5.42 -20.77
N ASP A 284 14.95 5.51 -22.07
CA ASP A 284 15.80 6.22 -23.03
C ASP A 284 15.95 7.67 -22.53
N GLU A 285 17.15 8.05 -22.08
CA GLU A 285 17.56 9.43 -21.85
C GLU A 285 17.67 10.16 -23.21
N GLY A 286 16.54 10.35 -23.90
CA GLY A 286 16.65 10.76 -25.30
C GLY A 286 15.37 11.02 -26.07
N ASN A 287 14.22 11.24 -25.44
CA ASN A 287 13.12 11.91 -26.14
C ASN A 287 12.16 12.60 -25.16
N GLY A 288 12.35 13.92 -25.00
CA GLY A 288 11.45 14.81 -24.26
C GLY A 288 10.12 15.03 -24.97
N GLY A 289 9.31 13.97 -25.08
CA GLY A 289 7.88 14.07 -25.41
C GLY A 289 7.08 14.14 -24.12
N ALA A 290 6.65 15.33 -23.73
CA ALA A 290 5.87 15.59 -22.53
C ALA A 290 4.63 14.68 -22.43
N LEU A 291 4.63 13.76 -21.47
CA LEU A 291 3.39 13.25 -20.89
C LEU A 291 2.89 14.32 -19.92
N GLN A 292 2.07 15.24 -20.42
CA GLN A 292 1.33 16.15 -19.56
C GLN A 292 0.29 15.35 -18.75
N PRO A 293 0.19 15.55 -17.42
CA PRO A 293 -0.90 14.99 -16.64
C PRO A 293 -2.21 15.65 -17.08
N PHE A 294 -3.22 14.84 -17.39
CA PHE A 294 -4.62 15.30 -17.46
C PHE A 294 -5.06 15.73 -16.04
N ALA A 295 -4.80 16.98 -15.70
CA ALA A 295 -5.45 17.69 -14.60
C ALA A 295 -6.25 18.83 -15.21
N THR A 296 -7.59 18.69 -15.25
CA THR A 296 -8.60 19.77 -15.24
C THR A 296 -9.99 19.23 -15.57
N ALA A 297 -10.75 18.88 -14.53
CA ALA A 297 -12.22 18.89 -14.53
C ALA A 297 -12.72 18.91 -13.07
N ALA A 298 -12.23 19.86 -12.28
CA ALA A 298 -12.74 20.12 -10.93
C ALA A 298 -12.48 21.60 -10.59
N SER A 299 -13.06 22.51 -11.38
CA SER A 299 -13.15 23.93 -11.03
C SER A 299 -14.31 24.54 -11.83
N ALA A 300 -15.53 24.27 -11.39
CA ALA A 300 -16.71 24.98 -11.87
C ALA A 300 -17.81 24.94 -10.80
N PHE A 301 -17.51 25.44 -9.60
CA PHE A 301 -18.50 25.97 -8.65
C PHE A 301 -17.77 26.90 -7.67
N ASP A 302 -17.51 28.12 -8.11
CA ASP A 302 -17.41 29.27 -7.21
C ASP A 302 -18.75 30.00 -7.31
N ASP A 303 -19.43 30.19 -6.17
CA ASP A 303 -20.01 31.49 -5.82
C ASP A 303 -20.42 31.54 -4.33
N GLU A 304 -19.71 32.40 -3.61
CA GLU A 304 -20.15 33.34 -2.57
C GLU A 304 -21.23 32.93 -1.53
N LYS A 305 -20.84 32.77 -0.25
CA LYS A 305 -21.04 33.81 0.81
C LYS A 305 -20.61 33.41 2.23
N ASP A 306 -20.07 34.42 2.89
CA ASP A 306 -19.98 34.73 4.32
C ASP A 306 -18.83 34.17 5.21
N ARG A 307 -17.90 35.11 5.49
CA ARG A 307 -17.28 35.50 6.78
C ARG A 307 -16.57 34.40 7.58
N GLY A 308 -15.30 34.51 7.96
CA GLY A 308 -14.38 35.64 8.07
C GLY A 308 -13.49 35.39 9.29
N PHE A 309 -12.18 35.59 9.17
CA PHE A 309 -11.30 36.29 10.11
C PHE A 309 -9.84 36.16 9.65
N ALA A 310 -9.18 37.32 9.59
CA ALA A 310 -7.75 37.53 9.37
C ALA A 310 -6.90 36.75 10.40
N ALA A 311 -5.65 36.33 10.14
CA ALA A 311 -4.55 37.20 9.76
C ALA A 311 -3.41 36.46 9.02
N VAL A 312 -2.76 37.23 8.15
CA VAL A 312 -1.60 36.91 7.32
C VAL A 312 -0.33 37.41 8.00
N ALA A 313 0.78 36.69 7.77
CA ALA A 313 2.18 37.16 7.75
C ALA A 313 2.84 37.51 9.11
N VAL A 314 4.14 37.38 9.35
CA VAL A 314 5.36 36.95 8.63
C VAL A 314 6.47 36.98 9.71
N LEU A 315 7.46 36.07 9.66
CA LEU A 315 8.74 36.15 10.40
C LEU A 315 9.49 37.47 10.10
N PRO A 316 10.30 38.06 11.00
CA PRO A 316 11.78 37.89 10.86
C PRO A 316 12.54 38.08 12.21
N PRO A 317 13.86 38.38 12.29
CA PRO A 317 14.90 37.42 12.68
C PRO A 317 15.76 37.84 13.90
N ALA A 318 16.64 36.91 14.32
CA ALA A 318 17.95 37.07 14.99
C ALA A 318 18.10 38.00 16.22
N VAL A 319 18.61 37.46 17.34
CA VAL A 319 19.89 37.91 17.94
C VAL A 319 20.36 36.96 19.05
N ASP A 320 21.65 36.67 18.99
CA ASP A 320 22.50 36.15 20.06
C ASP A 320 22.56 37.09 21.27
N ALA A 321 23.04 36.50 22.38
CA ALA A 321 23.62 37.13 23.56
C ALA A 321 22.69 37.51 24.74
N ALA A 322 22.61 36.59 25.71
CA ALA A 322 22.59 36.93 27.12
C ALA A 322 23.38 35.88 27.92
N ALA A 323 24.69 36.07 28.00
CA ALA A 323 25.54 35.48 29.02
C ALA A 323 25.80 36.54 30.10
N LYS A 324 25.33 36.31 31.34
CA LYS A 324 26.02 36.66 32.59
C LYS A 324 25.15 36.33 33.80
N GLU A 325 25.47 35.22 34.45
CA GLU A 325 25.51 35.11 35.91
C GLU A 325 26.31 33.86 36.32
N ALA A 326 27.63 33.99 36.29
CA ALA A 326 28.57 33.24 37.12
C ALA A 326 29.92 33.95 37.00
N GLY A 327 30.16 34.88 37.92
CA GLY A 327 31.37 35.70 37.95
C GLY A 327 32.56 34.96 38.53
N LEU A 328 33.53 34.64 37.67
CA LEU A 328 34.92 34.45 38.07
C LEU A 328 35.81 35.25 37.11
N ALA A 329 36.54 36.20 37.71
CA ALA A 329 37.41 37.16 37.06
C ALA A 329 38.84 36.59 36.89
N PRO A 330 39.68 37.22 36.05
CA PRO A 330 40.81 36.59 35.34
C PRO A 330 42.18 36.91 35.98
N ALA A 331 43.20 36.09 35.68
CA ALA A 331 44.58 36.54 35.42
C ALA A 331 45.57 35.39 35.07
N ALA A 332 46.30 35.64 33.98
CA ALA A 332 47.67 35.28 33.57
C ALA A 332 48.61 34.39 34.43
N SER A 333 49.39 33.54 33.76
CA SER A 333 50.88 33.53 33.67
C SER A 333 51.35 32.16 33.13
N ALA A 334 52.07 32.04 32.02
CA ALA A 334 53.45 32.42 31.71
C ALA A 334 54.52 31.54 32.38
N PHE A 335 55.24 30.75 31.58
CA PHE A 335 56.58 30.23 31.90
C PHE A 335 57.64 31.19 31.34
N PRO A 336 58.83 31.30 31.97
CA PRO A 336 59.77 32.41 31.77
C PRO A 336 60.81 32.13 30.69
N LEU A 337 61.42 33.19 30.16
CA LEU A 337 62.70 33.16 29.45
C LEU A 337 63.77 33.88 30.28
N PRO A 338 65.05 33.46 30.21
CA PRO A 338 66.14 34.06 30.98
C PRO A 338 66.74 35.30 30.28
N GLU A 339 67.19 36.24 31.11
CA GLU A 339 67.93 37.45 30.73
C GLU A 339 69.42 37.16 30.57
N GLU A 340 70.03 37.64 29.48
CA GLU A 340 71.41 38.17 29.41
C GLU A 340 71.52 39.03 28.12
N PRO A 341 72.24 40.18 28.11
CA PRO A 341 72.09 41.19 27.07
C PRO A 341 73.28 41.24 26.10
N PHE A 342 73.07 41.17 24.79
CA PHE A 342 74.08 41.63 23.81
C PHE A 342 73.46 42.15 22.50
N ALA A 343 73.77 43.43 22.24
CA ALA A 343 74.16 44.09 21.00
C ALA A 343 73.42 43.85 19.66
N GLN A 344 73.18 44.99 19.00
CA GLN A 344 72.75 45.24 17.63
C GLN A 344 73.26 44.24 16.58
N MET A 345 72.40 43.85 15.63
CA MET A 345 72.79 43.68 14.22
C MET A 345 71.57 43.69 13.30
N GLU A 346 71.58 44.64 12.35
CA GLU A 346 70.72 44.67 11.18
C GLU A 346 70.90 43.39 10.36
N ASN A 347 69.81 42.69 10.05
CA ASN A 347 69.75 41.80 8.89
C ASN A 347 68.30 41.45 8.55
N ARG A 348 67.71 42.21 7.63
CA ARG A 348 66.53 41.75 6.88
C ARG A 348 66.98 40.59 5.98
N PRO A 349 66.44 39.37 6.12
CA PRO A 349 66.71 38.34 5.13
C PRO A 349 66.07 38.74 3.78
N SER A 350 66.89 38.61 2.73
CA SER A 350 66.57 38.86 1.32
C SER A 350 65.20 38.30 0.89
N SER A 351 64.52 39.01 -0.01
CA SER A 351 63.23 38.63 -0.61
C SER A 351 63.21 37.20 -1.17
N THR A 352 64.37 36.65 -1.53
CA THR A 352 64.53 35.28 -2.02
C THR A 352 64.29 34.22 -0.94
N LEU A 353 64.59 34.53 0.33
CA LEU A 353 64.41 33.62 1.47
C LEU A 353 62.94 33.60 1.91
N LEU A 354 62.26 34.76 1.86
CA LEU A 354 60.81 34.86 2.03
C LEU A 354 60.04 34.16 0.91
N HIS A 355 60.53 34.22 -0.34
CA HIS A 355 59.92 33.50 -1.46
C HIS A 355 60.04 31.98 -1.29
N ARG A 356 61.22 31.48 -0.87
CA ARG A 356 61.38 30.06 -0.54
C ARG A 356 60.52 29.64 0.64
N VAL A 357 60.48 30.40 1.74
CA VAL A 357 59.63 30.08 2.89
C VAL A 357 58.16 30.03 2.50
N ARG A 358 57.71 30.90 1.59
CA ARG A 358 56.35 30.90 1.05
C ARG A 358 56.09 29.70 0.14
N GLU A 359 57.04 29.33 -0.72
CA GLU A 359 56.95 28.16 -1.59
C GLU A 359 56.96 26.85 -0.78
N THR A 360 57.82 26.74 0.25
CA THR A 360 57.81 25.60 1.19
C THR A 360 56.55 25.56 2.05
N ALA A 361 55.98 26.73 2.39
CA ALA A 361 54.72 26.82 3.13
C ALA A 361 53.52 26.46 2.25
N GLU A 362 53.50 26.88 0.98
CA GLU A 362 52.50 26.52 -0.02
C GLU A 362 52.60 25.02 -0.38
N ASP A 363 53.80 24.46 -0.50
CA ASP A 363 54.02 23.01 -0.66
C ASP A 363 53.64 22.23 0.61
N ALA A 364 53.89 22.77 1.80
CA ALA A 364 53.45 22.16 3.06
C ALA A 364 51.93 22.25 3.23
N LEU A 365 51.30 23.34 2.80
CA LEU A 365 49.84 23.48 2.75
C LEU A 365 49.25 22.52 1.73
N ALA A 366 49.83 22.40 0.54
CA ALA A 366 49.42 21.45 -0.49
C ALA A 366 49.65 19.99 -0.04
N ALA A 367 50.70 19.72 0.73
CA ALA A 367 50.95 18.41 1.34
C ALA A 367 49.98 18.11 2.50
N LEU A 368 49.55 19.14 3.26
CA LEU A 368 48.50 19.05 4.27
C LEU A 368 47.12 18.87 3.63
N GLU A 369 46.81 19.57 2.54
CA GLU A 369 45.61 19.40 1.73
C GLU A 369 45.57 18.02 1.06
N ARG A 370 46.72 17.51 0.58
CA ARG A 370 46.89 16.12 0.11
C ARG A 370 46.79 15.09 1.25
N ARG A 371 47.04 15.47 2.51
CA ARG A 371 46.87 14.62 3.71
C ARG A 371 45.44 14.67 4.27
N THR A 372 44.73 15.80 4.17
CA THR A 372 43.33 15.95 4.56
C THR A 372 42.38 15.40 3.50
N THR A 373 42.80 15.39 2.23
CA THR A 373 42.24 14.50 1.19
C THR A 373 42.79 13.08 1.30
N LYS A 374 42.74 12.51 2.51
CA LYS A 374 42.50 11.07 2.61
C LYS A 374 41.18 10.85 1.87
N LYS A 375 41.22 10.21 0.69
CA LYS A 375 40.03 9.66 0.00
C LYS A 375 39.10 9.15 1.09
N ALA A 376 37.90 9.74 1.21
CA ALA A 376 36.86 9.19 2.06
C ALA A 376 36.65 7.76 1.55
N SER A 377 37.23 6.79 2.24
CA SER A 377 37.13 5.40 1.83
C SER A 377 35.65 5.09 1.81
N ALA A 378 35.10 4.79 0.64
CA ALA A 378 33.69 4.52 0.49
C ALA A 378 33.29 3.43 1.52
N VAL A 379 32.38 3.77 2.44
CA VAL A 379 31.93 2.89 3.51
C VAL A 379 30.59 2.29 3.16
N LEU A 380 30.34 1.06 3.61
CA LEU A 380 29.00 0.49 3.57
C LEU A 380 28.14 1.25 4.59
N PHE A 381 27.11 1.93 4.10
CA PHE A 381 26.11 2.61 4.89
C PHE A 381 24.87 1.73 4.99
N GLU A 382 24.43 1.46 6.23
CA GLU A 382 23.22 0.72 6.51
C GLU A 382 22.35 1.53 7.49
N ALA A 383 21.07 1.70 7.17
CA ALA A 383 20.14 2.41 8.04
C ALA A 383 18.72 1.85 7.92
N ALA A 384 17.96 1.95 9.00
CA ALA A 384 16.53 1.75 9.05
C ALA A 384 15.84 3.08 8.77
N VAL A 385 14.93 3.10 7.79
CA VAL A 385 14.18 4.30 7.40
C VAL A 385 12.69 4.08 7.55
N SER A 386 12.01 4.98 8.25
CA SER A 386 10.56 4.97 8.44
C SER A 386 9.96 6.38 8.26
N PRO A 387 8.65 6.50 7.98
CA PRO A 387 7.98 7.81 7.88
C PRO A 387 7.55 8.36 9.24
N GLY A 388 7.91 7.67 10.34
CA GLY A 388 7.65 8.07 11.72
C GLY A 388 7.67 6.89 12.69
N VAL A 389 7.41 7.18 13.97
CA VAL A 389 7.34 6.18 15.06
C VAL A 389 5.97 5.49 15.11
N ALA A 390 4.91 6.27 14.87
CA ALA A 390 3.51 5.83 14.84
C ALA A 390 2.86 6.01 13.46
N ASN A 391 3.68 6.21 12.41
CA ASN A 391 3.23 6.42 11.03
C ASN A 391 3.86 5.37 10.10
N LYS A 392 3.06 4.79 9.21
CA LYS A 392 3.46 3.83 8.18
C LYS A 392 3.24 4.31 6.75
N GLN A 393 2.67 5.50 6.58
CA GLN A 393 2.39 6.04 5.27
C GLN A 393 3.59 6.86 4.80
N PHE A 394 4.19 6.44 3.68
CA PHE A 394 5.19 7.23 2.99
C PHE A 394 4.50 8.16 1.99
N THR A 395 4.90 9.43 1.96
CA THR A 395 4.47 10.32 0.88
C THR A 395 5.23 10.03 -0.42
N PRO A 396 4.71 10.42 -1.59
CA PRO A 396 5.47 10.31 -2.85
C PRO A 396 6.85 10.97 -2.78
N GLU A 397 6.95 12.15 -2.16
CA GLU A 397 8.20 12.90 -1.99
C GLU A 397 9.21 12.11 -1.15
N GLN A 398 8.74 11.45 -0.09
CA GLN A 398 9.58 10.61 0.76
C GLN A 398 10.08 9.37 0.02
N LEU A 399 9.24 8.72 -0.79
CA LEU A 399 9.64 7.55 -1.58
C LEU A 399 10.65 7.92 -2.67
N ILE A 400 10.49 9.09 -3.30
CA ILE A 400 11.45 9.61 -4.29
C ILE A 400 12.80 9.89 -3.60
N ALA A 401 12.80 10.64 -2.50
CA ALA A 401 14.02 10.94 -1.75
C ALA A 401 14.72 9.67 -1.23
N LEU A 402 13.95 8.67 -0.81
CA LEU A 402 14.47 7.37 -0.40
C LEU A 402 15.13 6.62 -1.57
N ALA A 403 14.47 6.56 -2.73
CA ALA A 403 15.00 5.93 -3.93
C ALA A 403 16.30 6.62 -4.41
N GLU A 404 16.32 7.96 -4.42
CA GLU A 404 17.50 8.75 -4.79
C GLU A 404 18.67 8.57 -3.82
N ALA A 405 18.38 8.54 -2.51
CA ALA A 405 19.39 8.31 -1.48
C ALA A 405 20.05 6.94 -1.60
N VAL A 406 19.28 5.90 -1.94
CA VAL A 406 19.79 4.55 -2.15
C VAL A 406 20.54 4.42 -3.48
N GLY A 407 19.99 5.03 -4.54
CA GLY A 407 20.55 4.98 -5.89
C GLY A 407 20.57 3.57 -6.51
N PRO A 408 21.06 3.46 -7.75
CA PRO A 408 20.96 2.23 -8.55
C PRO A 408 21.81 1.06 -8.01
N ASN A 409 22.87 1.35 -7.27
CA ASN A 409 23.79 0.35 -6.71
C ASN A 409 23.53 0.04 -5.22
N GLY A 410 22.48 0.63 -4.65
CA GLY A 410 22.06 0.36 -3.28
C GLY A 410 20.93 -0.67 -3.23
N LYS A 411 20.62 -1.16 -2.03
CA LYS A 411 19.57 -2.14 -1.78
C LYS A 411 18.58 -1.58 -0.77
N MET A 412 17.30 -1.81 -1.03
CA MET A 412 16.20 -1.55 -0.10
C MET A 412 15.54 -2.88 0.29
N THR A 413 15.36 -3.12 1.57
CA THR A 413 14.67 -4.30 2.10
C THR A 413 13.53 -3.87 3.00
N TYR A 414 12.30 -4.20 2.65
CA TYR A 414 11.16 -4.06 3.57
C TYR A 414 11.25 -5.13 4.65
N THR A 415 11.28 -4.71 5.92
CA THR A 415 11.53 -5.62 7.04
C THR A 415 10.23 -6.04 7.74
N PRO A 416 10.19 -7.22 8.41
CA PRO A 416 9.11 -7.58 9.32
C PRO A 416 8.93 -6.57 10.47
N ASP A 417 9.98 -5.78 10.69
CA ASP A 417 10.07 -4.72 11.66
C ASP A 417 9.46 -3.38 11.19
N HIS A 418 8.77 -3.36 10.05
CA HIS A 418 8.00 -2.21 9.56
C HIS A 418 8.79 -0.94 9.22
N TYR A 419 10.09 -1.08 8.93
CA TYR A 419 10.90 -0.05 8.32
C TYR A 419 11.55 -0.57 7.03
N ILE A 420 12.03 0.35 6.18
CA ILE A 420 12.83 0.02 5.00
C ILE A 420 14.31 0.06 5.41
N LYS A 421 14.99 -1.08 5.38
CA LYS A 421 16.45 -1.13 5.53
C LYS A 421 17.08 -0.67 4.21
N ILE A 422 17.95 0.32 4.27
CA ILE A 422 18.76 0.77 3.14
C ILE A 422 20.20 0.34 3.31
N GLU A 423 20.83 -0.11 2.22
CA GLU A 423 22.23 -0.54 2.18
C GLU A 423 22.91 0.07 0.94
N ARG A 424 24.01 0.82 1.10
CA ARG A 424 24.72 1.44 -0.03
C ARG A 424 26.18 1.72 0.31
N VAL A 425 27.09 1.58 -0.65
CA VAL A 425 28.46 2.11 -0.53
C VAL A 425 28.47 3.62 -0.83
N THR A 426 28.93 4.43 0.12
CA THR A 426 28.91 5.89 0.03
C THR A 426 30.15 6.53 0.66
N GLU A 427 30.60 7.64 0.10
CA GLU A 427 31.67 8.49 0.66
C GLU A 427 31.10 9.55 1.62
N ASN A 428 29.78 9.76 1.62
CA ASN A 428 29.11 10.76 2.45
C ASN A 428 27.85 10.19 3.15
N PRO A 429 28.01 9.41 4.24
CA PRO A 429 26.88 8.90 5.04
C PRO A 429 26.02 10.02 5.65
N LYS A 430 26.66 11.07 6.19
CA LYS A 430 25.96 12.15 6.89
C LYS A 430 25.01 12.91 5.96
N GLY A 431 25.46 13.24 4.75
CA GLY A 431 24.61 13.90 3.75
C GLY A 431 23.46 13.02 3.24
N LEU A 432 23.50 11.69 3.40
CA LEU A 432 22.34 10.84 3.14
C LEU A 432 21.31 10.96 4.26
N VAL A 433 21.75 10.90 5.52
CA VAL A 433 20.88 11.09 6.69
C VAL A 433 20.18 12.44 6.63
N ASP A 434 20.94 13.52 6.39
CA ASP A 434 20.41 14.89 6.36
C ASP A 434 19.34 15.07 5.26
N ARG A 435 19.55 14.48 4.08
CA ARG A 435 18.58 14.53 2.97
C ARG A 435 17.28 13.78 3.26
N LEU A 436 17.39 12.58 3.85
CA LEU A 436 16.22 11.80 4.23
C LEU A 436 15.45 12.50 5.37
N ALA A 437 16.16 13.05 6.35
CA ALA A 437 15.55 13.82 7.44
C ALA A 437 14.85 15.09 6.93
N ALA A 438 15.37 15.76 5.89
CA ALA A 438 14.78 16.96 5.32
C ALA A 438 13.37 16.75 4.73
N VAL A 439 13.05 15.53 4.29
CA VAL A 439 11.70 15.15 3.81
C VAL A 439 10.84 14.51 4.92
N GLY A 440 11.27 14.61 6.17
CA GLY A 440 10.56 14.09 7.33
C GLY A 440 10.68 12.58 7.54
N LEU A 441 11.66 11.91 6.93
CA LEU A 441 11.95 10.51 7.22
C LEU A 441 12.79 10.37 8.49
N MET A 442 12.43 9.40 9.32
CA MET A 442 13.23 8.99 10.48
C MET A 442 14.30 8.00 10.02
N VAL A 443 15.57 8.31 10.28
CA VAL A 443 16.71 7.46 9.92
C VAL A 443 17.40 6.98 11.20
N MET A 444 17.49 5.67 11.35
CA MET A 444 18.04 5.00 12.54
C MET A 444 19.17 4.04 12.14
N PRO A 445 20.20 3.86 12.97
CA PRO A 445 21.18 2.80 12.76
C PRO A 445 20.52 1.42 12.84
N VAL A 446 21.15 0.42 12.21
CA VAL A 446 20.74 -0.99 12.29
C VAL A 446 21.76 -1.81 13.06
N GLY A 447 21.33 -2.91 13.68
CA GLY A 447 22.19 -3.82 14.44
C GLY A 447 21.80 -3.89 15.91
N ASP A 448 22.80 -3.94 16.80
CA ASP A 448 22.59 -4.05 18.24
C ASP A 448 22.26 -2.68 18.86
N VAL A 449 21.09 -2.16 18.50
CA VAL A 449 20.56 -0.87 18.93
C VAL A 449 19.15 -0.98 19.52
N LEU A 450 18.70 0.05 20.24
CA LEU A 450 17.30 0.17 20.63
C LEU A 450 16.44 0.59 19.43
N THR A 451 15.36 -0.15 19.18
CA THR A 451 14.33 0.22 18.21
C THR A 451 13.02 0.52 18.94
N VAL A 452 12.41 1.66 18.62
CA VAL A 452 11.13 2.09 19.21
C VAL A 452 10.07 2.10 18.11
N LYS A 453 8.92 1.47 18.38
CA LYS A 453 7.80 1.42 17.44
C LYS A 453 6.47 1.54 18.14
N ALA A 454 5.53 2.22 17.49
CA ALA A 454 4.18 2.38 17.99
C ALA A 454 3.13 1.95 16.94
N CYS A 455 1.88 1.78 17.39
CA CYS A 455 0.78 1.46 16.49
C CYS A 455 0.65 2.46 15.34
N ASP A 456 0.55 1.96 14.11
CA ASP A 456 0.63 2.77 12.88
C ASP A 456 -0.43 2.41 11.81
N PHE A 457 -1.38 1.50 12.10
CA PHE A 457 -2.33 0.98 11.10
C PHE A 457 -3.84 1.29 11.36
N CYS A 458 -4.23 1.75 12.55
CA CYS A 458 -5.63 2.08 12.89
C CYS A 458 -5.73 3.44 13.62
N ASP A 459 -6.93 4.01 13.76
CA ASP A 459 -7.12 5.32 14.40
C ASP A 459 -7.76 5.23 15.80
N GLY A 460 -7.51 4.15 16.55
CA GLY A 460 -8.06 3.93 17.91
C GLY A 460 -7.63 4.97 18.96
N GLU A 461 -7.58 4.61 20.25
CA GLU A 461 -7.15 5.48 21.38
C GLU A 461 -5.66 5.90 21.36
N LYS A 462 -5.06 6.16 20.19
CA LYS A 462 -3.62 6.40 20.04
C LYS A 462 -3.17 7.81 20.39
N LYS A 463 -4.06 8.81 20.27
CA LYS A 463 -3.69 10.23 20.37
C LYS A 463 -2.94 10.55 21.67
N ASP A 464 -3.35 9.91 22.77
CA ASP A 464 -2.76 10.15 24.08
C ASP A 464 -1.44 9.38 24.30
N ALA A 465 -1.20 8.28 23.57
CA ALA A 465 0.00 7.47 23.71
C ALA A 465 1.14 7.87 22.75
N ILE A 466 0.82 8.49 21.60
CA ILE A 466 1.80 8.87 20.57
C ILE A 466 2.90 9.81 21.09
N PRO A 467 2.61 10.89 21.85
CA PRO A 467 3.65 11.80 22.32
C PRO A 467 4.73 11.10 23.15
N TYR A 468 4.34 10.11 23.97
CA TYR A 468 5.27 9.32 24.76
C TYR A 468 6.11 8.35 23.92
N ALA A 469 5.52 7.79 22.85
CA ALA A 469 6.25 6.97 21.90
C ALA A 469 7.31 7.77 21.14
N GLU A 470 6.94 8.98 20.69
CA GLU A 470 7.86 9.91 20.03
C GLU A 470 8.97 10.38 20.98
N GLU A 471 8.63 10.65 22.25
CA GLU A 471 9.61 10.98 23.29
C GLU A 471 10.64 9.86 23.49
N LEU A 472 10.17 8.62 23.68
CA LEU A 472 11.04 7.46 23.85
C LEU A 472 11.94 7.21 22.63
N ALA A 473 11.38 7.34 21.42
CA ALA A 473 12.14 7.20 20.19
C ALA A 473 13.19 8.31 20.03
N ARG A 474 12.86 9.55 20.38
CA ARG A 474 13.81 10.68 20.31
C ARG A 474 14.93 10.56 21.33
N ARG A 475 14.62 10.07 22.53
CA ARG A 475 15.56 10.01 23.66
C ARG A 475 16.48 8.79 23.62
N PHE A 476 15.96 7.66 23.15
CA PHE A 476 16.67 6.37 23.22
C PHE A 476 16.80 5.63 21.88
N GLY A 477 16.02 5.99 20.86
CA GLY A 477 16.06 5.32 19.56
C GLY A 477 17.45 5.35 18.93
N GLY A 478 17.92 4.19 18.44
CA GLY A 478 19.24 4.04 17.85
C GLY A 478 20.41 3.97 18.84
N MET A 479 20.15 3.99 20.15
CA MET A 479 21.19 3.80 21.16
C MET A 479 21.83 2.42 21.04
N ALA A 480 23.17 2.36 21.00
CA ALA A 480 23.91 1.10 21.00
C ALA A 480 23.74 0.35 22.33
N LEU A 481 23.49 -0.96 22.24
CA LEU A 481 23.23 -1.85 23.36
C LEU A 481 24.00 -3.18 23.20
N PRO A 482 24.14 -3.99 24.26
CA PRO A 482 24.84 -5.29 24.18
C PRO A 482 24.24 -6.27 23.16
N LYS A 483 22.95 -6.14 22.90
CA LYS A 483 22.20 -6.83 21.84
C LYS A 483 20.97 -5.99 21.47
N GLU A 484 20.49 -6.10 20.23
CA GLU A 484 19.24 -5.50 19.75
C GLU A 484 18.11 -5.60 20.80
N LEU A 485 17.50 -4.45 21.12
CA LEU A 485 16.40 -4.32 22.07
C LEU A 485 15.20 -3.69 21.35
N LYS A 486 14.04 -4.34 21.42
CA LYS A 486 12.81 -3.86 20.77
C LYS A 486 11.83 -3.33 21.79
N LEU A 487 11.44 -2.06 21.64
CA LEU A 487 10.43 -1.39 22.45
C LEU A 487 9.17 -1.14 21.61
N GLY A 488 8.11 -1.88 21.91
CA GLY A 488 6.82 -1.79 21.23
C GLY A 488 5.79 -1.03 22.06
N ILE A 489 4.99 -0.20 21.41
CA ILE A 489 3.95 0.62 22.08
C ILE A 489 2.61 0.43 21.39
N ASN A 490 1.64 -0.06 22.15
CA ASN A 490 0.26 -0.18 21.74
C ASN A 490 -0.56 0.99 22.29
N GLY A 491 -1.18 1.77 21.42
CA GLY A 491 -2.05 2.89 21.82
C GLY A 491 -3.44 2.48 22.31
N CYS A 492 -3.79 1.20 22.36
CA CYS A 492 -5.06 0.76 22.94
C CYS A 492 -4.95 -0.68 23.48
N GLY A 493 -5.91 -1.06 24.33
CA GLY A 493 -5.94 -2.38 24.98
C GLY A 493 -6.11 -3.58 24.04
N MET A 494 -6.41 -3.36 22.75
CA MET A 494 -6.49 -4.46 21.79
C MET A 494 -5.13 -5.08 21.46
N ALA A 495 -4.03 -4.37 21.74
CA ALA A 495 -2.65 -4.85 21.55
C ALA A 495 -2.34 -5.45 20.16
N CYS A 496 -3.09 -5.07 19.11
CA CYS A 496 -2.99 -5.63 17.76
C CYS A 496 -1.64 -5.43 17.07
N TYR A 497 -0.84 -4.47 17.53
CA TYR A 497 0.53 -4.25 17.05
C TYR A 497 1.54 -5.25 17.64
N GLY A 498 1.12 -6.02 18.65
CA GLY A 498 1.94 -7.06 19.24
C GLY A 498 3.01 -6.57 20.21
N ALA A 499 2.89 -5.37 20.81
CA ALA A 499 3.85 -4.86 21.80
C ALA A 499 4.11 -5.85 22.94
N VAL A 500 3.08 -6.62 23.33
CA VAL A 500 3.18 -7.70 24.34
C VAL A 500 4.15 -8.83 23.97
N ARG A 501 4.66 -8.88 22.73
CA ARG A 501 5.65 -9.87 22.27
C ARG A 501 7.06 -9.30 22.11
N GLU A 502 7.23 -7.99 22.29
CA GLU A 502 8.52 -7.30 22.18
C GLU A 502 9.33 -7.42 23.48
N ASP A 503 10.62 -7.07 23.43
CA ASP A 503 11.49 -7.13 24.62
C ASP A 503 10.96 -6.21 25.74
N ILE A 504 10.50 -5.01 25.39
CA ILE A 504 9.75 -4.09 26.25
C ILE A 504 8.44 -3.72 25.54
N GLY A 505 7.31 -4.13 26.12
CA GLY A 505 5.98 -3.88 25.58
C GLY A 505 5.19 -2.90 26.45
N LEU A 506 4.68 -1.83 25.85
CA LEU A 506 3.79 -0.88 26.50
C LEU A 506 2.39 -0.99 25.90
N VAL A 507 1.35 -1.09 26.73
CA VAL A 507 -0.05 -1.10 26.27
C VAL A 507 -0.81 0.01 26.98
N TYR A 508 -1.26 1.00 26.21
CA TYR A 508 -2.07 2.09 26.70
C TYR A 508 -3.55 1.67 26.80
N ARG A 509 -4.16 1.85 27.97
CA ARG A 509 -5.60 1.69 28.18
C ARG A 509 -6.08 2.55 29.34
N LYS A 510 -7.28 3.11 29.22
CA LYS A 510 -7.94 3.86 30.32
C LYS A 510 -7.03 4.96 30.92
N GLY A 511 -6.30 5.69 30.09
CA GLY A 511 -5.43 6.79 30.52
C GLY A 511 -4.06 6.39 31.07
N LYS A 512 -3.74 5.09 31.11
CA LYS A 512 -2.55 4.54 31.79
C LYS A 512 -1.88 3.48 30.92
N PHE A 513 -0.65 3.10 31.27
CA PHE A 513 0.10 2.07 30.58
C PHE A 513 0.27 0.80 31.41
N ASP A 514 0.16 -0.35 30.74
CA ASP A 514 0.68 -1.62 31.23
C ASP A 514 2.05 -1.90 30.64
N LEU A 515 2.93 -2.50 31.43
CA LEU A 515 4.31 -2.82 31.08
C LEU A 515 4.50 -4.34 31.01
N PHE A 516 4.98 -4.80 29.86
CA PHE A 516 5.36 -6.17 29.57
C PHE A 516 6.87 -6.26 29.34
N LEU A 517 7.54 -7.25 29.93
CA LEU A 517 8.99 -7.42 29.79
C LEU A 517 9.38 -8.82 29.33
N GLY A 518 10.42 -8.89 28.50
CA GLY A 518 11.06 -10.14 28.10
C GLY A 518 10.29 -10.93 27.05
N GLY A 519 9.58 -10.28 26.12
CA GLY A 519 8.97 -10.97 24.98
C GLY A 519 9.99 -11.49 23.97
N LYS A 520 9.57 -12.47 23.18
CA LYS A 520 10.34 -13.01 22.06
C LYS A 520 9.46 -13.21 20.85
N THR A 521 9.71 -12.43 19.80
CA THR A 521 8.87 -12.36 18.59
C THR A 521 9.07 -13.50 17.60
N VAL A 522 10.27 -14.10 17.52
CA VAL A 522 10.64 -15.08 16.48
C VAL A 522 11.37 -16.31 17.05
N GLY A 523 11.21 -17.46 16.38
CA GLY A 523 11.87 -18.74 16.71
C GLY A 523 10.94 -19.76 17.39
N ARG A 524 11.39 -21.02 17.50
CA ARG A 524 10.59 -22.14 18.06
C ARG A 524 10.13 -21.91 19.51
N ASN A 525 10.83 -21.08 20.26
CA ASN A 525 10.52 -20.70 21.64
C ASN A 525 10.03 -19.24 21.76
N ALA A 526 9.39 -18.70 20.72
CA ALA A 526 8.71 -17.41 20.80
C ALA A 526 7.65 -17.43 21.90
N HIS A 527 7.58 -16.35 22.69
CA HIS A 527 6.64 -16.21 23.81
C HIS A 527 6.30 -14.73 24.04
N PRO A 528 5.11 -14.43 24.62
CA PRO A 528 4.81 -13.08 25.07
C PRO A 528 5.74 -12.66 26.22
N GLY A 529 5.90 -11.36 26.42
CA GLY A 529 6.50 -10.78 27.61
C GLY A 529 5.59 -10.95 28.83
N GLN A 530 6.18 -10.87 30.01
CA GLN A 530 5.49 -10.96 31.29
C GLN A 530 4.90 -9.60 31.64
N LEU A 531 3.62 -9.58 32.02
CA LEU A 531 3.00 -8.39 32.58
C LEU A 531 3.59 -8.12 33.97
N VAL A 532 4.42 -7.08 34.09
CA VAL A 532 5.13 -6.77 35.35
C VAL A 532 4.50 -5.61 36.11
N ALA A 533 3.69 -4.79 35.45
CA ALA A 533 2.93 -3.72 36.08
C ALA A 533 1.76 -3.28 35.22
N GLU A 534 0.66 -2.92 35.88
CA GLU A 534 -0.54 -2.37 35.27
C GLU A 534 -0.81 -0.96 35.78
N GLY A 535 -1.40 -0.13 34.92
CA GLY A 535 -1.90 1.17 35.34
C GLY A 535 -0.82 2.20 35.72
N ILE A 536 0.35 2.14 35.07
CA ILE A 536 1.44 3.11 35.22
C ILE A 536 0.98 4.47 34.65
N PRO A 537 1.13 5.56 35.41
CA PRO A 537 0.86 6.90 34.90
C PRO A 537 1.80 7.28 33.74
N PRO A 538 1.31 7.90 32.66
CA PRO A 538 2.14 8.26 31.49
C PRO A 538 3.40 9.08 31.82
N GLU A 539 3.33 9.95 32.81
CA GLU A 539 4.43 10.78 33.30
C GLU A 539 5.59 9.99 33.91
N GLU A 540 5.32 8.83 34.51
CA GLU A 540 6.34 7.95 35.09
C GLU A 540 6.96 7.01 34.03
N MET A 541 6.25 6.78 32.92
CA MET A 541 6.59 5.74 31.95
C MET A 541 7.97 5.94 31.33
N VAL A 542 8.30 7.16 30.91
CA VAL A 542 9.59 7.46 30.27
C VAL A 542 10.76 7.20 31.21
N ALA A 543 10.60 7.52 32.50
CA ALA A 543 11.61 7.29 33.52
C ALA A 543 11.80 5.80 33.82
N ILE A 544 10.70 5.04 33.90
CA ILE A 544 10.73 3.59 34.11
C ILE A 544 11.44 2.88 32.95
N VAL A 545 11.11 3.24 31.71
CA VAL A 545 11.76 2.65 30.53
C VAL A 545 13.25 3.01 30.48
N ALA A 546 13.61 4.25 30.85
CA ALA A 546 15.01 4.66 30.94
C ALA A 546 15.82 3.79 31.91
N ASP A 547 15.30 3.57 33.13
CA ASP A 547 15.93 2.72 34.15
C ASP A 547 16.13 1.28 33.66
N ILE A 548 15.13 0.71 32.97
CA ILE A 548 15.23 -0.64 32.39
C ILE A 548 16.33 -0.71 31.32
N ILE A 549 16.40 0.28 30.43
CA ILE A 549 17.40 0.34 29.36
C ILE A 549 18.81 0.50 29.96
N GLU A 550 18.96 1.34 30.98
CA GLU A 550 20.23 1.58 31.67
C GLU A 550 20.73 0.31 32.38
N GLN A 551 19.86 -0.35 33.15
CA GLN A 551 20.21 -1.63 33.80
C GLN A 551 20.60 -2.71 32.80
N TYR A 552 19.89 -2.81 31.66
CA TYR A 552 20.26 -3.76 30.61
C TYR A 552 21.61 -3.41 29.98
N LYS A 553 21.86 -2.13 29.70
CA LYS A 553 23.12 -1.68 29.11
C LYS A 553 24.32 -1.96 30.01
N GLU A 554 24.17 -1.79 31.32
CA GLU A 554 25.25 -1.96 32.29
C GLU A 554 25.49 -3.42 32.70
N HIS A 555 24.43 -4.21 32.85
CA HIS A 555 24.51 -5.53 33.51
C HIS A 555 24.32 -6.72 32.55
N ALA A 556 23.95 -6.48 31.29
CA ALA A 556 23.85 -7.56 30.31
C ALA A 556 25.23 -8.00 29.83
N HIS A 557 25.37 -9.30 29.59
CA HIS A 557 26.56 -9.84 28.95
C HIS A 557 26.58 -9.49 27.46
N PRO A 558 27.77 -9.44 26.82
CA PRO A 558 27.88 -9.23 25.38
C PRO A 558 27.01 -10.23 24.61
N ASN A 559 26.22 -9.74 23.64
CA ASN A 559 25.33 -10.54 22.79
C ASN A 559 24.20 -11.28 23.54
N GLU A 560 23.92 -10.91 24.80
CA GLU A 560 22.78 -11.44 25.57
C GLU A 560 21.48 -10.75 25.17
N ARG A 561 20.43 -11.52 24.81
CA ARG A 561 19.09 -10.97 24.52
C ARG A 561 18.36 -10.60 25.83
N PHE A 562 17.55 -9.54 25.78
CA PHE A 562 16.83 -9.02 26.94
C PHE A 562 16.00 -10.05 27.74
N HIS A 563 15.26 -10.95 27.07
CA HIS A 563 14.52 -12.01 27.78
C HIS A 563 15.41 -12.94 28.60
N LYS A 564 16.64 -13.23 28.15
CA LYS A 564 17.62 -14.03 28.91
C LYS A 564 18.19 -13.23 30.07
N PHE A 565 18.51 -11.95 29.82
CA PHE A 565 18.94 -11.03 30.85
C PHE A 565 17.92 -10.96 31.99
N PHE A 566 16.65 -10.70 31.69
CA PHE A 566 15.58 -10.60 32.69
C PHE A 566 15.40 -11.92 33.47
N ALA A 567 15.44 -13.05 32.78
CA ALA A 567 15.37 -14.37 33.41
C ALA A 567 16.58 -14.69 34.31
N ARG A 568 17.76 -14.12 34.03
CA ARG A 568 19.01 -14.30 34.78
C ARG A 568 19.08 -13.40 36.01
N VAL A 569 18.83 -12.10 35.84
CA VAL A 569 18.92 -11.13 36.95
C VAL A 569 17.76 -11.23 37.92
N LYS A 570 16.66 -11.87 37.50
CA LYS A 570 15.42 -12.10 38.28
C LYS A 570 14.67 -10.84 38.72
N GLN A 571 15.31 -9.67 38.68
CA GLN A 571 14.73 -8.39 39.03
C GLN A 571 15.35 -7.29 38.18
N ILE A 572 14.51 -6.42 37.61
CA ILE A 572 14.93 -5.18 36.93
C ILE A 572 14.14 -4.03 37.58
N GLY A 573 14.84 -3.10 38.21
CA GLY A 573 14.23 -2.06 39.04
C GLY A 573 13.28 -2.66 40.09
N ARG A 574 11.99 -2.28 40.04
CA ARG A 574 10.94 -2.81 40.92
C ARG A 574 10.21 -4.05 40.39
N PHE A 575 10.61 -4.58 39.24
CA PHE A 575 9.88 -5.65 38.54
C PHE A 575 10.60 -6.98 38.67
N SER A 576 9.90 -8.00 39.16
CA SER A 576 10.41 -9.36 39.32
C SER A 576 10.09 -10.25 38.12
N TYR A 577 11.01 -11.16 37.80
CA TYR A 577 10.80 -12.21 36.81
C TYR A 577 10.05 -13.39 37.43
N GLU A 578 9.00 -13.85 36.77
CA GLU A 578 8.29 -15.08 37.12
C GLU A 578 8.60 -16.19 36.12
N GLU A 579 8.93 -17.39 36.58
CA GLU A 579 9.15 -18.50 35.66
C GLU A 579 7.81 -18.98 35.10
N ALA A 580 7.64 -18.87 33.78
CA ALA A 580 6.40 -19.24 33.11
C ALA A 580 6.11 -20.74 33.32
N LYS A 581 4.93 -21.08 33.86
CA LYS A 581 4.43 -22.47 33.88
C LYS A 581 4.39 -22.98 32.44
N THR A 582 5.17 -24.01 32.17
CA THR A 582 5.63 -24.40 30.83
C THR A 582 4.46 -24.58 29.85
N ALA A 583 4.44 -23.79 28.78
CA ALA A 583 3.68 -24.12 27.57
C ALA A 583 4.25 -25.41 26.96
N ALA A 584 3.38 -26.26 26.42
CA ALA A 584 3.64 -27.64 26.00
C ALA A 584 5.03 -27.88 25.36
N LYS A 585 5.67 -29.00 25.71
CA LYS A 585 6.87 -29.51 25.01
C LYS A 585 6.54 -29.66 23.51
N ILE A 586 7.00 -28.73 22.70
CA ILE A 586 6.93 -28.81 21.24
C ILE A 586 8.03 -29.79 20.81
N GLU A 587 7.65 -30.91 20.22
CA GLU A 587 8.59 -31.89 19.66
C GLU A 587 9.44 -31.26 18.54
N THR A 588 10.71 -31.67 18.50
CA THR A 588 11.68 -31.22 17.51
C THR A 588 11.23 -31.65 16.10
N PRO A 589 11.04 -30.73 15.14
CA PRO A 589 10.77 -31.08 13.75
C PRO A 589 11.86 -31.98 13.16
N ALA A 590 11.46 -32.95 12.34
CA ALA A 590 12.31 -33.98 11.74
C ALA A 590 13.36 -33.48 10.71
N CYS A 591 13.46 -32.18 10.47
CA CYS A 591 14.57 -31.56 9.75
C CYS A 591 15.58 -31.03 10.78
N GLY A 592 16.72 -31.73 10.87
CA GLY A 592 17.78 -31.58 11.87
C GLY A 592 18.42 -30.18 11.97
N GLU A 593 19.30 -30.06 12.97
CA GLU A 593 19.84 -28.85 13.62
C GLU A 593 20.03 -27.59 12.77
#